data_AF-A0A0F9TD25-F1
#
_entry.id   AF-A0A0F9TD25-F1
#
_cell.length_a   1.000
_cell.length_b   1.000
_cell.length_c   1.000
_cell.angle_alpha   90.00
_cell.angle_beta   90.00
_cell.angle_gamma   90.00
#
_symmetry.space_group_name_H-M   'P 1'
#
loop_
_entity.id
_entity.type
_entity.pdbx_description
1 polymer ?
#
loop_
_entity_poly.entity_id
_entity_poly.type
_entity_poly.pdbx_seq_one_letter_code
_entity_poly.pdbx_strand_id
1 'polypeptide(L)'
;MTPGVSFLDGRVHALDRDGRPVIHGWAPEAFAWLALRLGGETGRPVVLVHGFGYDPRARSRDNPHHRGPLGGAGSFARWRRDLMPARLRVGQLDRPEPKGRCPGLGFGWYSVPLGLRGVLGAWRHGRWNRYRYAWDLAEAAGPALSVMLRRLGGPVDVLCHSLGSRVVIEALGADTALPVKNVVFMNGAEFAVPAGLRARANSHIRFVNLVVAADDVLAKLDTAFAPVSGQGAPIGLDGLRGLGSGAPDNWIDIALDDPEVQLWGAIHTWHLQGDNPKKWADHWYTYRHAGNHGLIRAALAGEFLDPPPSVI
;
A
#
# COMPACT_ATOMS: atom_id res chain seq x y z
N MET A 1 5.23 -1.52 21.66
CA MET A 1 5.72 -0.45 20.75
C MET A 1 5.26 -0.77 19.35
N THR A 2 4.85 0.23 18.56
CA THR A 2 4.46 0.02 17.17
C THR A 2 5.64 0.39 16.28
N PRO A 3 6.41 -0.57 15.75
CA PRO A 3 7.56 -0.22 14.92
C PRO A 3 7.07 0.43 13.61
N GLY A 4 7.80 1.46 13.20
CA GLY A 4 7.60 2.16 11.95
C GLY A 4 8.93 2.71 11.47
N VAL A 5 9.06 2.80 10.16
CA VAL A 5 10.20 3.37 9.46
C VAL A 5 9.65 4.48 8.57
N SER A 6 10.35 5.61 8.47
CA SER A 6 9.99 6.64 7.48
C SER A 6 11.17 7.00 6.59
N PHE A 7 10.94 7.06 5.28
CA PHE A 7 11.80 7.78 4.35
C PHE A 7 11.47 9.28 4.42
N LEU A 8 12.44 10.08 4.85
CA LEU A 8 12.35 11.53 4.98
C LEU A 8 13.70 12.08 4.55
N ASP A 9 13.72 13.17 3.78
CA ASP A 9 14.97 13.88 3.41
C ASP A 9 16.08 13.03 2.74
N GLY A 10 15.72 11.91 2.09
CA GLY A 10 16.69 10.99 1.49
C GLY A 10 17.27 9.99 2.48
N ARG A 11 16.87 10.09 3.75
CA ARG A 11 17.29 9.22 4.84
C ARG A 11 16.11 8.47 5.39
N VAL A 12 16.42 7.54 6.28
CA VAL A 12 15.43 6.67 6.84
C VAL A 12 15.51 6.69 8.35
N HIS A 13 14.34 6.83 8.98
CA HIS A 13 14.22 7.10 10.40
C HIS A 13 13.40 6.02 11.09
N ALA A 14 13.86 5.59 12.26
CA ALA A 14 12.96 4.93 13.20
C ALA A 14 11.93 5.95 13.72
N LEU A 15 10.72 5.49 13.99
CA LEU A 15 9.63 6.33 14.49
C LEU A 15 9.28 6.02 15.95
N ASP A 16 8.94 7.06 16.74
CA ASP A 16 8.32 6.90 18.06
C ASP A 16 6.89 6.35 17.94
N ARG A 17 6.25 6.19 19.10
CA ARG A 17 4.84 5.81 19.23
C ARG A 17 3.86 6.74 18.48
N ASP A 18 4.25 7.99 18.26
CA ASP A 18 3.44 9.02 17.58
C ASP A 18 3.76 9.08 16.08
N GLY A 19 4.71 8.28 15.58
CA GLY A 19 5.14 8.27 14.19
C GLY A 19 6.15 9.35 13.83
N ARG A 20 6.86 9.92 14.81
CA ARG A 20 7.85 10.97 14.58
C ARG A 20 9.26 10.37 14.56
N PRO A 21 10.17 10.87 13.72
CA PRO A 21 11.56 10.48 13.74
C PRO A 21 12.18 10.62 15.14
N VAL A 22 12.73 9.54 15.70
CA VAL A 22 13.34 9.53 17.07
C VAL A 22 14.84 9.72 17.10
N ILE A 23 15.49 9.68 15.95
CA ILE A 23 16.94 9.57 15.80
C ILE A 23 17.39 10.28 14.51
N HIS A 24 18.69 10.56 14.42
CA HIS A 24 19.30 10.98 13.16
C HIS A 24 18.97 9.97 12.06
N GLY A 25 18.47 10.48 10.94
CA GLY A 25 18.17 9.66 9.76
C GLY A 25 19.40 8.91 9.33
N TRP A 26 19.25 7.60 9.19
CA TRP A 26 20.30 6.74 8.68
C TRP A 26 20.23 6.68 7.15
N ALA A 27 21.35 6.30 6.54
CA ALA A 27 21.31 5.81 5.18
C ALA A 27 20.45 4.52 5.14
N PRO A 28 19.72 4.25 4.04
CA PRO A 28 18.89 3.04 3.91
C PRO A 28 19.62 1.75 4.26
N GLU A 29 20.93 1.68 4.08
CA GLU A 29 21.72 0.46 4.25
C GLU A 29 21.86 0.02 5.72
N ALA A 30 21.60 0.92 6.69
CA ALA A 30 21.83 0.72 8.12
C ALA A 30 20.75 -0.08 8.88
N PHE A 31 19.79 -0.69 8.18
CA PHE A 31 18.60 -1.35 8.76
C PHE A 31 18.78 -2.74 9.36
N ALA A 32 19.99 -3.14 9.76
CA ALA A 32 20.24 -4.48 10.30
C ALA A 32 19.37 -4.84 11.52
N TRP A 33 18.95 -3.85 12.31
CA TRP A 33 18.12 -4.06 13.50
C TRP A 33 16.67 -4.51 13.19
N LEU A 34 16.16 -4.29 11.97
CA LEU A 34 14.80 -4.72 11.60
C LEU A 34 14.66 -6.24 11.61
N ALA A 35 15.67 -6.96 11.11
CA ALA A 35 15.73 -8.41 11.17
C ALA A 35 15.66 -8.91 12.62
N LEU A 36 16.39 -8.27 13.54
CA LEU A 36 16.36 -8.65 14.96
C LEU A 36 14.98 -8.43 15.60
N ARG A 37 14.24 -7.43 15.12
CA ARG A 37 12.94 -7.06 15.69
C ARG A 37 11.77 -7.88 15.14
N LEU A 38 11.88 -8.40 13.92
CA LEU A 38 10.80 -9.09 13.21
C LEU A 38 11.13 -10.55 12.86
N GLY A 39 12.43 -10.89 12.74
CA GLY A 39 12.93 -12.21 12.35
C GLY A 39 12.86 -13.28 13.44
N GLY A 40 12.40 -12.94 14.64
CA GLY A 40 12.10 -13.91 15.70
C GLY A 40 10.69 -14.49 15.65
N GLU A 41 9.80 -13.96 14.80
CA GLU A 41 8.40 -14.37 14.75
C GLU A 41 8.15 -15.25 13.52
N THR A 42 7.61 -16.46 13.72
CA THR A 42 7.44 -17.53 12.73
C THR A 42 6.35 -17.26 11.67
N GLY A 43 6.27 -16.05 11.12
CA GLY A 43 5.28 -15.66 10.12
C GLY A 43 5.82 -14.64 9.13
N ARG A 44 5.04 -14.39 8.06
CA ARG A 44 5.37 -13.43 7.01
C ARG A 44 4.94 -12.02 7.44
N PRO A 45 5.86 -11.12 7.84
CA PRO A 45 5.45 -9.78 8.25
C PRO A 45 4.77 -9.04 7.10
N VAL A 46 3.79 -8.21 7.43
CA VAL A 46 3.15 -7.33 6.46
C VAL A 46 3.74 -5.92 6.56
N VAL A 47 4.32 -5.45 5.47
CA VAL A 47 4.76 -4.06 5.32
C VAL A 47 3.61 -3.22 4.80
N LEU A 48 3.29 -2.16 5.53
CA LEU A 48 2.20 -1.24 5.24
C LEU A 48 2.78 0.03 4.61
N VAL A 49 2.36 0.38 3.40
CA VAL A 49 2.83 1.60 2.70
C VAL A 49 1.65 2.53 2.43
N HIS A 50 1.70 3.76 2.93
CA HIS A 50 0.60 4.71 2.79
C HIS A 50 0.66 5.49 1.46
N GLY A 51 -0.42 6.22 1.15
CA GLY A 51 -0.54 7.07 -0.03
C GLY A 51 -0.09 8.54 0.14
N PHE A 52 -0.69 9.42 -0.65
CA PHE A 52 -0.41 10.87 -0.67
C PHE A 52 -0.77 11.60 0.64
N GLY A 53 -0.04 12.67 0.97
CA GLY A 53 -0.37 13.60 2.06
C GLY A 53 0.28 13.33 3.42
N TYR A 54 1.30 12.46 3.50
CA TYR A 54 2.06 12.21 4.73
C TYR A 54 3.24 13.17 4.88
N ASP A 55 3.37 13.75 6.08
CA ASP A 55 4.62 14.35 6.55
C ASP A 55 5.04 13.69 7.88
N PRO A 56 6.14 12.92 7.94
CA PRO A 56 6.65 12.32 9.16
C PRO A 56 7.03 13.32 10.25
N ARG A 57 7.20 14.61 9.91
CA ARG A 57 7.46 15.67 10.88
C ARG A 57 6.17 16.25 11.48
N ALA A 58 5.02 16.00 10.86
CA ALA A 58 3.75 16.50 11.34
C ALA A 58 3.33 15.77 12.62
N ARG A 59 2.88 16.56 13.59
CA ARG A 59 2.36 16.05 14.86
C ARG A 59 0.90 15.59 14.78
N SER A 60 0.18 15.82 13.67
CA SER A 60 -1.28 15.68 13.57
C SER A 60 -1.71 14.82 12.36
N ARG A 61 -2.91 15.06 11.79
CA ARG A 61 -3.63 14.25 10.79
C ARG A 61 -2.83 13.82 9.55
N ASP A 62 -1.70 14.46 9.28
CA ASP A 62 -0.77 14.13 8.20
C ASP A 62 0.28 13.12 8.66
N ASN A 63 -0.08 12.21 9.58
CA ASN A 63 0.79 11.15 10.10
C ASN A 63 0.02 9.82 10.23
N PRO A 64 0.44 8.74 9.52
CA PRO A 64 -0.27 7.46 9.48
C PRO A 64 -0.17 6.69 10.80
N HIS A 65 0.67 7.14 11.73
CA HIS A 65 0.77 6.57 13.07
C HIS A 65 0.05 7.40 14.14
N HIS A 66 -0.28 8.66 13.85
CA HIS A 66 -0.88 9.56 14.84
C HIS A 66 -2.32 9.16 15.17
N ARG A 67 -2.63 9.03 16.46
CA ARG A 67 -4.01 8.86 16.94
C ARG A 67 -4.63 10.24 17.07
N GLY A 68 -5.72 10.52 16.35
CA GLY A 68 -6.37 11.84 16.38
C GLY A 68 -6.77 12.27 17.80
N PRO A 69 -7.00 13.58 18.05
CA PRO A 69 -7.34 14.12 19.37
C PRO A 69 -8.63 13.54 19.99
N LEU A 70 -9.49 12.90 19.18
CA LEU A 70 -10.68 12.16 19.61
C LEU A 70 -10.47 10.63 19.62
N GLY A 71 -9.23 10.14 19.70
CA GLY A 71 -8.92 8.72 19.86
C GLY A 71 -8.98 7.84 18.60
N GLY A 72 -9.22 8.42 17.41
CA GLY A 72 -9.18 7.67 16.16
C GLY A 72 -7.76 7.15 15.84
N ALA A 73 -7.59 5.86 15.55
CA ALA A 73 -6.30 5.29 15.18
C ALA A 73 -5.78 5.87 13.84
N GLY A 74 -4.49 6.27 13.78
CA GLY A 74 -3.81 6.61 12.53
C GLY A 74 -3.87 5.46 11.51
N SER A 75 -3.74 5.76 10.21
CA SER A 75 -4.00 4.78 9.14
C SER A 75 -3.26 3.46 9.34
N PHE A 76 -1.98 3.43 9.73
CA PHE A 76 -1.27 2.17 9.98
C PHE A 76 -1.71 1.45 11.27
N ALA A 77 -1.99 2.19 12.34
CA ALA A 77 -2.52 1.58 13.56
C ALA A 77 -3.89 0.94 13.29
N ARG A 78 -4.71 1.62 12.49
CA ARG A 78 -5.98 1.12 12.01
C ARG A 78 -5.81 -0.08 11.08
N TRP A 79 -4.93 -0.01 10.08
CA TRP A 79 -4.67 -1.13 9.17
C TRP A 79 -4.18 -2.37 9.93
N ARG A 80 -3.28 -2.21 10.91
CA ARG A 80 -2.88 -3.33 11.80
C ARG A 80 -4.04 -3.95 12.56
N ARG A 81 -4.97 -3.11 13.02
CA ARG A 81 -6.14 -3.53 13.80
C ARG A 81 -7.20 -4.18 12.92
N ASP A 82 -7.42 -3.66 11.72
CA ASP A 82 -8.59 -3.96 10.91
C ASP A 82 -8.26 -4.94 9.78
N LEU A 83 -7.07 -4.81 9.17
CA LEU A 83 -6.74 -5.43 7.88
C LEU A 83 -5.71 -6.56 7.99
N MET A 84 -5.03 -6.70 9.13
CA MET A 84 -4.03 -7.77 9.28
C MET A 84 -4.69 -9.09 9.61
N PRO A 85 -4.24 -10.18 8.97
CA PRO A 85 -4.73 -11.51 9.31
C PRO A 85 -4.38 -11.83 10.77
N ALA A 86 -5.30 -12.51 11.45
CA ALA A 86 -5.01 -13.14 12.73
C ALA A 86 -3.98 -14.27 12.51
N ARG A 87 -3.08 -14.52 13.46
CA ARG A 87 -2.24 -15.72 13.38
C ARG A 87 -3.12 -16.93 13.66
N LEU A 88 -3.24 -17.82 12.67
CA LEU A 88 -3.48 -19.23 12.96
C LEU A 88 -2.15 -19.80 13.48
N ARG A 89 -2.12 -20.29 14.72
CA ARG A 89 -1.01 -21.14 15.16
C ARG A 89 -1.17 -22.48 14.46
N VAL A 90 -0.22 -22.83 13.59
CA VAL A 90 -0.12 -24.19 13.06
C VAL A 90 0.00 -25.14 14.28
N GLY A 91 -0.99 -26.05 14.45
CA GLY A 91 -0.97 -27.10 15.48
C GLY A 91 -1.86 -26.90 16.72
N GLN A 92 -2.79 -25.93 16.77
CA GLN A 92 -3.79 -25.84 17.85
C GLN A 92 -5.21 -25.80 17.29
N LEU A 93 -5.82 -26.96 17.09
CA LEU A 93 -7.22 -27.10 16.63
C LEU A 93 -8.25 -26.79 17.73
N ASP A 94 -7.88 -26.79 19.01
CA ASP A 94 -8.88 -26.85 20.11
C ASP A 94 -8.93 -25.64 21.05
N ARG A 95 -8.46 -24.44 20.65
CA ARG A 95 -8.65 -23.22 21.47
C ARG A 95 -9.13 -22.02 20.65
N PRO A 96 -10.31 -21.44 20.97
CA PRO A 96 -10.98 -20.46 20.12
C PRO A 96 -10.46 -19.00 20.22
N GLU A 97 -9.23 -18.75 20.69
CA GLU A 97 -8.69 -17.39 20.67
C GLU A 97 -7.29 -17.27 20.05
N PRO A 98 -7.14 -16.63 18.87
CA PRO A 98 -5.85 -16.34 18.27
C PRO A 98 -5.11 -15.27 19.08
N LYS A 99 -4.23 -15.69 20.00
CA LYS A 99 -3.39 -14.79 20.81
C LYS A 99 -2.21 -14.13 20.05
N GLY A 100 -2.33 -13.89 18.75
CA GLY A 100 -1.28 -13.18 18.00
C GLY A 100 -1.78 -12.66 16.66
N ARG A 101 -1.39 -11.43 16.30
CA ARG A 101 -1.62 -10.86 14.96
C ARG A 101 -0.36 -11.01 14.13
N CYS A 102 -0.51 -11.07 12.80
CA CYS A 102 0.63 -10.99 11.91
C CYS A 102 1.45 -9.70 12.23
N PRO A 103 2.79 -9.77 12.34
CA PRO A 103 3.58 -8.58 12.62
C PRO A 103 3.45 -7.58 11.46
N GLY A 104 2.99 -6.37 11.78
CA GLY A 104 2.81 -5.31 10.78
C GLY A 104 3.82 -4.18 10.97
N LEU A 105 4.61 -3.87 9.95
CA LEU A 105 5.57 -2.78 9.93
C LEU A 105 5.07 -1.64 9.03
N GLY A 106 4.97 -0.41 9.56
CA GLY A 106 4.66 0.75 8.71
C GLY A 106 5.90 1.28 8.00
N PHE A 107 5.81 1.52 6.70
CA PHE A 107 6.75 2.29 5.91
C PHE A 107 6.11 3.62 5.52
N GLY A 108 6.48 4.65 6.28
CA GLY A 108 6.23 6.04 5.98
C GLY A 108 7.15 6.56 4.88
N TRP A 109 6.68 7.48 4.05
CA TRP A 109 7.50 8.21 3.10
C TRP A 109 6.95 9.62 2.91
N TYR A 110 7.82 10.64 2.92
CA TYR A 110 7.37 12.02 2.76
C TYR A 110 6.64 12.22 1.41
N SER A 111 5.33 12.44 1.45
CA SER A 111 4.46 12.51 0.26
C SER A 111 3.78 13.87 0.11
N VAL A 112 4.49 14.92 0.54
CA VAL A 112 4.11 16.34 0.53
C VAL A 112 2.89 16.64 1.44
N PRO A 113 3.03 17.50 2.47
CA PRO A 113 1.92 17.82 3.37
C PRO A 113 0.80 18.57 2.64
N LEU A 114 -0.39 18.56 3.26
CA LEU A 114 -1.51 19.35 2.77
C LEU A 114 -1.30 20.85 3.01
N GLY A 115 -1.84 21.69 2.12
CA GLY A 115 -1.85 23.16 2.25
C GLY A 115 -0.69 23.90 1.56
N LEU A 116 -0.57 25.20 1.87
CA LEU A 116 0.29 26.15 1.15
C LEU A 116 1.78 25.75 1.15
N ARG A 117 2.28 25.18 2.25
CA ARG A 117 3.69 24.72 2.33
C ARG A 117 3.98 23.62 1.31
N GLY A 118 3.03 22.69 1.10
CA GLY A 118 3.15 21.66 0.07
C GLY A 118 3.14 22.25 -1.33
N VAL A 119 2.30 23.27 -1.59
CA VAL A 119 2.22 23.94 -2.89
C VAL A 119 3.52 24.67 -3.21
N LEU A 120 4.03 25.47 -2.27
CA LEU A 120 5.31 26.14 -2.42
C LEU A 120 6.47 25.14 -2.57
N GLY A 121 6.41 24.01 -1.86
CA GLY A 121 7.35 22.91 -2.03
C GLY A 121 7.33 22.35 -3.46
N ALA A 122 6.16 22.00 -3.98
CA ALA A 122 6.02 21.52 -5.35
C ALA A 122 6.55 22.53 -6.38
N TRP A 123 6.19 23.81 -6.23
CA TRP A 123 6.64 24.86 -7.15
C TRP A 123 8.16 25.07 -7.11
N ARG A 124 8.77 25.06 -5.92
CA ARG A 124 10.24 25.13 -5.76
C ARG A 124 10.97 23.97 -6.43
N HIS A 125 10.33 22.83 -6.56
CA HIS A 125 10.85 21.66 -7.28
C HIS A 125 10.38 21.60 -8.74
N GLY A 126 9.90 22.72 -9.29
CA GLY A 126 9.51 22.83 -10.70
C GLY A 126 8.25 22.05 -11.06
N ARG A 127 7.37 21.76 -10.09
CA ARG A 127 6.12 21.02 -10.29
C ARG A 127 4.91 21.93 -10.18
N TRP A 128 3.99 21.74 -11.12
CA TRP A 128 2.77 22.53 -11.25
C TRP A 128 1.69 22.15 -10.23
N ASN A 129 1.72 20.91 -9.72
CA ASN A 129 0.81 20.46 -8.67
C ASN A 129 1.54 19.58 -7.64
N ARG A 130 0.98 19.49 -6.44
CA ARG A 130 1.56 18.74 -5.30
C ARG A 130 1.59 17.24 -5.53
N TYR A 131 0.60 16.72 -6.25
CA TYR A 131 0.51 15.29 -6.53
C TYR A 131 1.65 14.85 -7.43
N ARG A 132 1.96 15.59 -8.51
CA ARG A 132 3.12 15.34 -9.36
C ARG A 132 4.41 15.30 -8.55
N TYR A 133 4.59 16.26 -7.64
CA TYR A 133 5.77 16.27 -6.79
C TYR A 133 5.83 15.04 -5.87
N ALA A 134 4.71 14.67 -5.25
CA ALA A 134 4.65 13.44 -4.46
C ALA A 134 4.89 12.19 -5.30
N TRP A 135 4.48 12.17 -6.57
CA TRP A 135 4.73 11.06 -7.49
C TRP A 135 6.23 10.87 -7.77
N ASP A 136 7.00 11.95 -7.93
CA ASP A 136 8.46 11.86 -8.03
C ASP A 136 9.11 11.44 -6.70
N LEU A 137 8.56 11.91 -5.57
CA LEU A 137 9.05 11.51 -4.25
C LEU A 137 8.78 10.03 -3.96
N ALA A 138 7.68 9.48 -4.48
CA ALA A 138 7.36 8.05 -4.37
C ALA A 138 8.40 7.19 -5.09
N GLU A 139 8.86 7.64 -6.26
CA GLU A 139 9.95 7.02 -7.01
C GLU A 139 11.25 7.01 -6.20
N ALA A 140 11.62 8.15 -5.60
CA ALA A 140 12.79 8.24 -4.73
C ALA A 140 12.68 7.39 -3.45
N ALA A 141 11.45 7.14 -2.96
CA ALA A 141 11.22 6.31 -1.77
C ALA A 141 11.31 4.80 -2.06
N GLY A 142 11.13 4.37 -3.31
CA GLY A 142 11.17 2.97 -3.72
C GLY A 142 12.47 2.25 -3.35
N PRO A 143 13.66 2.78 -3.70
CA PRO A 143 14.93 2.19 -3.29
C PRO A 143 15.08 2.01 -1.77
N ALA A 144 14.60 2.95 -0.96
CA ALA A 144 14.64 2.83 0.49
C ALA A 144 13.72 1.69 1.00
N LEU A 145 12.54 1.53 0.41
CA LEU A 145 11.66 0.39 0.69
C LEU A 145 12.30 -0.94 0.27
N SER A 146 12.95 -0.99 -0.90
CA SER A 146 13.66 -2.18 -1.39
C SER A 146 14.73 -2.66 -0.40
N VAL A 147 15.58 -1.75 0.09
CA VAL A 147 16.58 -2.07 1.11
C VAL A 147 15.92 -2.58 2.38
N MET A 148 14.84 -1.95 2.84
CA MET A 148 14.11 -2.40 4.02
C MET A 148 13.57 -3.83 3.86
N LEU A 149 12.91 -4.13 2.73
CA LEU A 149 12.34 -5.46 2.45
C LEU A 149 13.41 -6.55 2.43
N ARG A 150 14.57 -6.29 1.79
CA ARG A 150 15.71 -7.20 1.79
C ARG A 150 16.21 -7.50 3.21
N ARG A 151 16.28 -6.47 4.06
CA ARG A 151 16.80 -6.58 5.43
C ARG A 151 15.85 -7.30 6.38
N LEU A 152 14.58 -7.49 6.04
CA LEU A 152 13.68 -8.35 6.83
C LEU A 152 14.09 -9.82 6.78
N GLY A 153 14.88 -10.23 5.78
CA GLY A 153 15.60 -11.51 5.77
C GLY A 153 14.74 -12.77 5.58
N GLY A 154 13.43 -12.61 5.40
CA GLY A 154 12.48 -13.71 5.19
C GLY A 154 11.29 -13.27 4.35
N PRO A 155 10.36 -14.19 3.99
CA PRO A 155 9.24 -13.88 3.12
C PRO A 155 8.32 -12.79 3.72
N VAL A 156 7.93 -11.81 2.91
CA VAL A 156 7.13 -10.66 3.34
C VAL A 156 5.91 -10.44 2.47
N ASP A 157 4.90 -9.82 3.06
CA ASP A 157 3.71 -9.32 2.38
C ASP A 157 3.70 -7.80 2.37
N VAL A 158 3.11 -7.20 1.35
CA VAL A 158 2.99 -5.75 1.23
C VAL A 158 1.53 -5.38 1.07
N LEU A 159 1.05 -4.46 1.91
CA LEU A 159 -0.24 -3.80 1.75
C LEU A 159 0.01 -2.32 1.49
N CYS A 160 -0.49 -1.78 0.40
CA CYS A 160 -0.39 -0.35 0.17
C CYS A 160 -1.65 0.27 -0.42
N HIS A 161 -1.73 1.58 -0.32
CA HIS A 161 -2.85 2.39 -0.76
C HIS A 161 -2.39 3.50 -1.69
N SER A 162 -3.17 3.82 -2.72
CA SER A 162 -2.97 5.01 -3.54
C SER A 162 -1.54 5.06 -4.11
N LEU A 163 -0.89 6.22 -3.98
CA LEU A 163 0.48 6.49 -4.41
C LEU A 163 1.55 5.63 -3.69
N GLY A 164 1.18 4.94 -2.62
CA GLY A 164 2.04 3.90 -2.03
C GLY A 164 2.32 2.75 -3.00
N SER A 165 1.43 2.50 -3.97
CA SER A 165 1.66 1.51 -5.04
C SER A 165 2.88 1.85 -5.88
N ARG A 166 3.08 3.12 -6.26
CA ARG A 166 4.29 3.58 -6.94
C ARG A 166 5.55 3.28 -6.15
N VAL A 167 5.57 3.57 -4.84
CA VAL A 167 6.71 3.24 -3.97
C VAL A 167 7.03 1.74 -4.03
N VAL A 168 6.01 0.89 -4.01
CA VAL A 168 6.17 -0.57 -4.08
C VAL A 168 6.69 -1.00 -5.46
N ILE A 169 6.10 -0.51 -6.55
CA ILE A 169 6.53 -0.83 -7.92
C ILE A 169 7.98 -0.39 -8.15
N GLU A 170 8.39 0.78 -7.65
CA GLU A 170 9.76 1.27 -7.77
C GLU A 170 10.73 0.49 -6.88
N ALA A 171 10.30 0.02 -5.70
CA ALA A 171 11.09 -0.89 -4.88
C ALA A 171 11.36 -2.23 -5.58
N LEU A 172 10.34 -2.80 -6.24
CA LEU A 172 10.45 -4.03 -7.03
C LEU A 172 11.24 -3.83 -8.34
N GLY A 173 11.35 -2.60 -8.82
CA GLY A 173 12.23 -2.22 -9.93
C GLY A 173 13.69 -2.08 -9.52
N ALA A 174 13.96 -1.66 -8.29
CA ALA A 174 15.30 -1.52 -7.75
C ALA A 174 15.97 -2.87 -7.42
N ASP A 175 15.17 -3.89 -7.07
CA ASP A 175 15.66 -5.25 -6.87
C ASP A 175 14.56 -6.30 -7.12
N THR A 176 14.84 -7.26 -7.99
CA THR A 176 13.92 -8.36 -8.31
C THR A 176 14.10 -9.58 -7.41
N ALA A 177 15.12 -9.60 -6.55
CA ALA A 177 15.39 -10.69 -5.61
C ALA A 177 14.77 -10.45 -4.21
N LEU A 178 13.83 -9.50 -4.11
CA LEU A 178 13.19 -9.18 -2.84
C LEU A 178 12.35 -10.36 -2.34
N PRO A 179 12.30 -10.62 -1.01
CA PRO A 179 11.58 -11.77 -0.47
C PRO A 179 10.06 -11.55 -0.39
N VAL A 180 9.49 -10.75 -1.29
CA VAL A 180 8.05 -10.46 -1.31
C VAL A 180 7.30 -11.67 -1.88
N LYS A 181 6.13 -12.05 -1.34
CA LYS A 181 5.26 -13.01 -2.05
C LYS A 181 3.86 -12.52 -2.37
N ASN A 182 3.26 -11.64 -1.57
CA ASN A 182 2.02 -10.97 -1.99
C ASN A 182 2.16 -9.46 -1.88
N VAL A 183 1.56 -8.78 -2.85
CA VAL A 183 1.37 -7.34 -2.87
C VAL A 183 -0.12 -7.08 -3.04
N VAL A 184 -0.71 -6.36 -2.09
CA VAL A 184 -2.11 -5.96 -2.13
C VAL A 184 -2.18 -4.44 -2.29
N PHE A 185 -2.73 -4.01 -3.42
CA PHE A 185 -3.00 -2.61 -3.74
C PHE A 185 -4.45 -2.27 -3.39
N MET A 186 -4.64 -1.13 -2.74
CA MET A 186 -5.95 -0.54 -2.46
C MET A 186 -6.02 0.76 -3.24
N ASN A 187 -6.78 0.77 -4.34
CA ASN A 187 -6.89 1.89 -5.28
C ASN A 187 -5.52 2.40 -5.70
N GLY A 188 -4.68 1.51 -6.27
CA GLY A 188 -3.28 1.83 -6.59
C GLY A 188 -3.16 2.97 -7.61
N ALA A 189 -2.44 4.04 -7.23
CA ALA A 189 -2.12 5.16 -8.13
C ALA A 189 -0.75 4.96 -8.80
N GLU A 190 -0.70 4.00 -9.72
CA GLU A 190 0.44 3.72 -10.60
C GLU A 190 -0.08 3.38 -12.01
N PHE A 191 0.78 3.54 -13.02
CA PHE A 191 0.45 3.25 -14.40
C PHE A 191 0.67 1.78 -14.77
N ALA A 192 -0.11 1.30 -15.73
CA ALA A 192 -0.12 -0.10 -16.13
C ALA A 192 1.19 -0.59 -16.76
N VAL A 193 1.86 0.21 -17.58
CA VAL A 193 3.12 -0.20 -18.23
C VAL A 193 4.22 -0.49 -17.19
N PRO A 194 4.58 0.43 -16.28
CA PRO A 194 5.60 0.16 -15.28
C PRO A 194 5.16 -0.95 -14.32
N ALA A 195 3.91 -0.94 -13.85
CA ALA A 195 3.40 -1.99 -12.97
C ALA A 195 3.48 -3.38 -13.62
N GLY A 196 3.03 -3.51 -14.87
CA GLY A 196 3.06 -4.75 -15.63
C GLY A 196 4.48 -5.25 -15.88
N LEU A 197 5.42 -4.36 -16.21
CA LEU A 197 6.84 -4.72 -16.35
C LEU A 197 7.41 -5.29 -15.05
N ARG A 198 7.11 -4.67 -13.90
CA ARG A 198 7.60 -5.16 -12.59
C ARG A 198 6.92 -6.45 -12.17
N ALA A 199 5.63 -6.61 -12.44
CA ALA A 199 4.92 -7.85 -12.16
C ALA A 199 5.50 -9.03 -12.96
N ARG A 200 5.76 -8.84 -14.26
CA ARG A 200 6.41 -9.85 -15.12
C ARG A 200 7.83 -10.19 -14.65
N ALA A 201 8.63 -9.17 -14.34
CA ALA A 201 9.99 -9.36 -13.83
C ALA A 201 10.02 -10.06 -12.46
N ASN A 202 8.91 -10.03 -11.73
CA ASN A 202 8.76 -10.64 -10.40
C ASN A 202 7.62 -11.67 -10.40
N SER A 203 7.65 -12.63 -11.33
CA SER A 203 6.60 -13.65 -11.52
C SER A 203 6.31 -14.53 -10.28
N HIS A 204 7.23 -14.56 -9.31
CA HIS A 204 7.08 -15.26 -8.04
C HIS A 204 6.23 -14.49 -7.00
N ILE A 205 5.92 -13.21 -7.26
CA ILE A 205 5.09 -12.35 -6.42
C ILE A 205 3.66 -12.40 -6.95
N ARG A 206 2.68 -12.58 -6.09
CA ARG A 206 1.27 -12.39 -6.42
C ARG A 206 0.85 -10.94 -6.20
N PHE A 207 0.21 -10.34 -7.19
CA PHE A 207 -0.36 -8.98 -7.10
C PHE A 207 -1.89 -9.06 -7.07
N VAL A 208 -2.49 -8.44 -6.06
CA VAL A 208 -3.94 -8.27 -5.95
C VAL A 208 -4.22 -6.77 -5.87
N ASN A 209 -4.92 -6.24 -6.85
CA ASN A 209 -5.28 -4.83 -6.89
C ASN A 209 -6.79 -4.69 -6.68
N LEU A 210 -7.17 -4.09 -5.56
CA LEU A 210 -8.56 -3.78 -5.25
C LEU A 210 -8.90 -2.43 -5.87
N VAL A 211 -9.86 -2.42 -6.78
CA VAL A 211 -10.13 -1.28 -7.66
C VAL A 211 -11.56 -0.77 -7.49
N VAL A 212 -11.71 0.51 -7.76
CA VAL A 212 -12.95 1.28 -7.64
C VAL A 212 -13.04 2.07 -8.93
N ALA A 213 -13.91 1.65 -9.86
CA ALA A 213 -13.96 2.24 -11.20
C ALA A 213 -14.33 3.73 -11.15
N ALA A 214 -15.17 4.10 -10.18
CA ALA A 214 -15.59 5.49 -9.95
C ALA A 214 -14.55 6.34 -9.18
N ASP A 215 -13.32 5.86 -8.99
CA ASP A 215 -12.29 6.59 -8.25
C ASP A 215 -11.78 7.82 -9.01
N ASP A 216 -12.34 8.98 -8.67
CA ASP A 216 -11.98 10.29 -9.21
C ASP A 216 -10.48 10.60 -9.16
N VAL A 217 -9.74 10.06 -8.17
CA VAL A 217 -8.31 10.32 -8.05
C VAL A 217 -7.55 9.57 -9.14
N LEU A 218 -7.93 8.32 -9.39
CA LEU A 218 -7.32 7.49 -10.43
C LEU A 218 -7.70 7.99 -11.82
N ALA A 219 -8.97 8.37 -12.03
CA ALA A 219 -9.47 8.91 -13.29
C ALA A 219 -8.75 10.21 -13.74
N LYS A 220 -8.13 10.92 -12.79
CA LYS A 220 -7.39 12.17 -13.03
C LYS A 220 -5.87 12.00 -12.96
N LEU A 221 -5.38 10.77 -12.77
CA LEU A 221 -3.96 10.52 -12.57
C LEU A 221 -3.14 10.90 -13.80
N ASP A 222 -3.54 10.43 -14.98
CA ASP A 222 -2.86 10.61 -16.27
C ASP A 222 -3.10 11.99 -16.91
N THR A 223 -4.16 12.69 -16.51
CA THR A 223 -4.57 13.97 -17.10
C THR A 223 -4.23 15.18 -16.22
N ALA A 224 -4.37 15.07 -14.90
CA ALA A 224 -4.32 16.22 -14.01
C ALA A 224 -3.29 16.10 -12.88
N PHE A 225 -2.86 14.89 -12.51
CA PHE A 225 -1.99 14.72 -11.35
C PHE A 225 -0.55 14.41 -11.73
N ALA A 226 -0.32 13.42 -12.58
CA ALA A 226 1.00 13.01 -13.04
C ALA A 226 0.97 12.67 -14.54
N PRO A 227 0.68 13.63 -15.43
CA PRO A 227 0.69 13.36 -16.87
C PRO A 227 2.09 12.94 -17.31
N VAL A 228 2.21 11.70 -17.79
CA VAL A 228 3.44 11.14 -18.35
C VAL A 228 3.06 10.32 -19.58
N SER A 229 3.61 10.69 -20.73
CA SER A 229 3.38 9.98 -21.99
C SER A 229 3.96 8.56 -21.94
N GLY A 230 3.25 7.60 -22.53
CA GLY A 230 3.75 6.24 -22.73
C GLY A 230 3.70 5.31 -21.52
N GLN A 231 3.08 5.72 -20.41
CA GLN A 231 2.93 4.88 -19.21
C GLN A 231 1.68 3.98 -19.26
N GLY A 232 0.78 4.19 -20.22
CA GLY A 232 -0.53 3.54 -20.27
C GLY A 232 -1.53 4.14 -19.29
N ALA A 233 -2.74 3.59 -19.24
CA ALA A 233 -3.74 4.00 -18.27
C ALA A 233 -3.33 3.58 -16.83
N PRO A 234 -3.87 4.22 -15.79
CA PRO A 234 -3.71 3.78 -14.41
C PRO A 234 -4.13 2.31 -14.21
N ILE A 235 -3.46 1.60 -13.30
CA ILE A 235 -3.90 0.25 -12.91
C ILE A 235 -5.32 0.30 -12.34
N GLY A 236 -6.15 -0.70 -12.65
CA GLY A 236 -7.54 -0.74 -12.20
C GLY A 236 -8.53 0.15 -12.95
N LEU A 237 -8.11 0.83 -14.02
CA LEU A 237 -8.96 1.49 -15.01
C LEU A 237 -8.69 0.87 -16.40
N ASP A 238 -8.91 -0.44 -16.50
CA ASP A 238 -8.54 -1.28 -17.67
C ASP A 238 -7.06 -1.30 -18.06
N GLY A 239 -6.18 -0.55 -17.39
CA GLY A 239 -4.81 -0.35 -17.87
C GLY A 239 -4.00 -1.63 -18.11
N LEU A 240 -4.05 -2.61 -17.19
CA LEU A 240 -3.32 -3.87 -17.37
C LEU A 240 -4.01 -4.81 -18.35
N ARG A 241 -5.34 -4.81 -18.41
CA ARG A 241 -6.10 -5.56 -19.42
C ARG A 241 -5.87 -5.01 -20.83
N GLY A 242 -5.71 -3.69 -20.94
CA GLY A 242 -5.34 -2.99 -22.16
C GLY A 242 -3.94 -3.33 -22.68
N LEU A 243 -3.12 -4.03 -21.89
CA LEU A 243 -1.87 -4.63 -22.38
C LEU A 243 -2.11 -5.90 -23.20
N GLY A 244 -3.33 -6.44 -23.24
CA GLY A 244 -3.67 -7.66 -23.98
C GLY A 244 -2.85 -8.86 -23.52
N SER A 245 -2.18 -9.55 -24.46
CA SER A 245 -1.23 -10.63 -24.16
C SER A 245 -0.02 -10.18 -23.34
N GLY A 246 0.16 -8.87 -23.15
CA GLY A 246 1.15 -8.30 -22.25
C GLY A 246 0.72 -8.26 -20.78
N ALA A 247 -0.52 -8.59 -20.42
CA ALA A 247 -0.93 -8.63 -19.02
C ALA A 247 -0.15 -9.70 -18.22
N PRO A 248 0.37 -9.39 -17.02
CA PRO A 248 1.09 -10.36 -16.18
C PRO A 248 0.16 -11.43 -15.58
N ASP A 249 0.52 -12.72 -15.69
CA ASP A 249 -0.27 -13.86 -15.15
C ASP A 249 -0.38 -13.87 -13.62
N ASN A 250 0.55 -13.21 -12.94
CA ASN A 250 0.62 -13.14 -11.48
C ASN A 250 -0.13 -11.93 -10.89
N TRP A 251 -1.02 -11.30 -11.67
CA TRP A 251 -1.79 -10.13 -11.27
C TRP A 251 -3.29 -10.36 -11.40
N ILE A 252 -4.03 -9.87 -10.41
CA ILE A 252 -5.49 -9.83 -10.45
C ILE A 252 -6.01 -8.45 -10.04
N ASP A 253 -6.90 -7.88 -10.86
CA ASP A 253 -7.72 -6.73 -10.49
C ASP A 253 -9.07 -7.23 -9.96
N ILE A 254 -9.52 -6.69 -8.82
CA ILE A 254 -10.81 -7.01 -8.20
C ILE A 254 -11.62 -5.72 -8.07
N ALA A 255 -12.63 -5.55 -8.92
CA ALA A 255 -13.47 -4.36 -8.94
C ALA A 255 -14.54 -4.41 -7.85
N LEU A 256 -14.35 -3.62 -6.80
CA LEU A 256 -15.21 -3.64 -5.61
C LEU A 256 -16.62 -3.10 -5.83
N ASP A 257 -16.82 -2.34 -6.92
CA ASP A 257 -18.13 -1.80 -7.32
C ASP A 257 -18.83 -2.66 -8.38
N ASP A 258 -18.18 -3.71 -8.88
CA ASP A 258 -18.80 -4.63 -9.82
C ASP A 258 -19.84 -5.50 -9.09
N PRO A 259 -21.12 -5.51 -9.54
CA PRO A 259 -22.18 -6.28 -8.90
C PRO A 259 -21.89 -7.79 -8.81
N GLU A 260 -21.25 -8.38 -9.82
CA GLU A 260 -20.90 -9.80 -9.81
C GLU A 260 -19.79 -10.07 -8.78
N VAL A 261 -18.80 -9.18 -8.68
CA VAL A 261 -17.77 -9.25 -7.64
C VAL A 261 -18.36 -9.09 -6.25
N GLN A 262 -19.35 -8.21 -6.07
CA GLN A 262 -20.05 -8.06 -4.78
C GLN A 262 -20.85 -9.30 -4.40
N LEU A 263 -21.54 -9.94 -5.36
CA LEU A 263 -22.23 -11.22 -5.14
C LEU A 263 -21.23 -12.33 -4.79
N TRP A 264 -20.10 -12.40 -5.50
CA TRP A 264 -19.01 -13.31 -5.16
C TRP A 264 -18.49 -13.07 -3.74
N GLY A 265 -18.26 -11.82 -3.36
CA GLY A 265 -17.87 -11.46 -2.01
C GLY A 265 -18.88 -11.92 -0.95
N ALA A 266 -20.18 -11.83 -1.24
CA ALA A 266 -21.23 -12.26 -0.33
C ALA A 266 -21.19 -13.77 -0.04
N ILE A 267 -20.79 -14.60 -1.02
CA ILE A 267 -20.56 -16.06 -0.82
C ILE A 267 -19.47 -16.29 0.24
N HIS A 268 -18.48 -15.41 0.29
CA HIS A 268 -17.40 -15.43 1.29
C HIS A 268 -17.73 -14.63 2.56
N THR A 269 -18.98 -14.20 2.74
CA THR A 269 -19.44 -13.32 3.84
C THR A 269 -18.78 -11.93 3.86
N TRP A 270 -18.23 -11.49 2.73
CA TRP A 270 -17.68 -10.16 2.55
C TRP A 270 -18.70 -9.22 1.92
N HIS A 271 -19.06 -8.16 2.63
CA HIS A 271 -19.99 -7.14 2.13
C HIS A 271 -19.23 -6.08 1.34
N LEU A 272 -18.72 -6.46 0.16
CA LEU A 272 -17.80 -5.63 -0.64
C LEU A 272 -18.45 -4.32 -1.09
N GLN A 273 -17.65 -3.24 -1.10
CA GLN A 273 -18.07 -1.93 -1.60
C GLN A 273 -16.86 -1.06 -1.94
N GLY A 274 -16.82 -0.47 -3.13
CA GLY A 274 -15.70 0.34 -3.63
C GLY A 274 -15.86 1.84 -3.38
N ASP A 275 -17.01 2.40 -3.76
CA ASP A 275 -17.30 3.83 -3.59
C ASP A 275 -18.24 4.11 -2.40
N ASN A 276 -18.09 5.29 -1.81
CA ASN A 276 -18.99 5.80 -0.79
C ASN A 276 -20.11 6.63 -1.43
N PRO A 277 -21.35 6.12 -1.50
CA PRO A 277 -22.44 6.83 -2.18
C PRO A 277 -22.82 8.17 -1.52
N LYS A 278 -22.23 8.49 -0.37
CA LYS A 278 -22.49 9.70 0.41
C LYS A 278 -21.37 10.73 0.34
N LYS A 279 -20.25 10.47 -0.34
CA LYS A 279 -19.07 11.35 -0.33
C LYS A 279 -18.34 11.36 -1.67
N TRP A 280 -18.15 12.56 -2.21
CA TRP A 280 -17.24 12.79 -3.34
C TRP A 280 -15.77 12.58 -2.95
N ALA A 281 -15.00 11.95 -3.84
CA ALA A 281 -13.56 11.71 -3.71
C ALA A 281 -13.14 10.93 -2.44
N ASP A 282 -13.93 9.93 -1.99
CA ASP A 282 -13.55 9.03 -0.88
C ASP A 282 -12.60 7.92 -1.35
N HIS A 283 -11.46 8.31 -1.92
CA HIS A 283 -10.38 7.44 -2.39
C HIS A 283 -9.86 6.45 -1.33
N TRP A 284 -10.28 6.60 -0.07
CA TRP A 284 -9.86 5.81 1.08
C TRP A 284 -10.91 4.76 1.46
N TYR A 285 -12.07 4.77 0.81
CA TYR A 285 -13.23 3.96 1.19
C TYR A 285 -12.91 2.46 1.17
N THR A 286 -12.15 2.00 0.18
CA THR A 286 -11.69 0.61 0.01
C THR A 286 -11.20 -0.05 1.30
N TYR A 287 -10.43 0.65 2.14
CA TYR A 287 -9.95 0.09 3.41
C TYR A 287 -10.74 0.57 4.63
N ARG A 288 -11.56 1.61 4.47
CA ARG A 288 -12.38 2.15 5.55
C ARG A 288 -13.68 1.37 5.74
N HIS A 289 -14.22 0.81 4.67
CA HIS A 289 -15.40 -0.03 4.68
C HIS A 289 -15.07 -1.39 5.29
N ALA A 290 -15.77 -1.75 6.36
CA ALA A 290 -15.48 -2.97 7.12
C ALA A 290 -15.76 -4.25 6.31
N GLY A 291 -16.72 -4.19 5.36
CA GLY A 291 -17.05 -5.33 4.51
C GLY A 291 -15.89 -5.79 3.61
N ASN A 292 -14.95 -4.91 3.29
CA ASN A 292 -13.77 -5.25 2.47
C ASN A 292 -12.65 -5.92 3.28
N HIS A 293 -12.69 -5.89 4.62
CA HIS A 293 -11.58 -6.35 5.46
C HIS A 293 -11.33 -7.85 5.34
N GLY A 294 -12.38 -8.64 5.10
CA GLY A 294 -12.27 -10.08 4.86
C GLY A 294 -11.43 -10.38 3.62
N LEU A 295 -11.80 -9.78 2.49
CA LEU A 295 -11.05 -9.89 1.22
C LEU A 295 -9.60 -9.43 1.35
N ILE A 296 -9.35 -8.29 1.99
CA ILE A 296 -7.98 -7.77 2.19
C ILE A 296 -7.13 -8.78 3.00
N ARG A 297 -7.72 -9.40 4.05
CA ARG A 297 -7.04 -10.41 4.85
C ARG A 297 -6.77 -11.68 4.06
N ALA A 298 -7.74 -12.17 3.28
CA ALA A 298 -7.58 -13.33 2.41
C ALA A 298 -6.47 -13.11 1.36
N ALA A 299 -6.45 -11.92 0.75
CA ALA A 299 -5.40 -11.52 -0.19
C ALA A 299 -4.00 -11.53 0.47
N LEU A 300 -3.87 -10.98 1.67
CA LEU A 300 -2.62 -10.99 2.43
C LEU A 300 -2.20 -12.39 2.90
N ALA A 301 -3.17 -13.25 3.24
CA ALA A 301 -2.92 -14.63 3.62
C ALA A 301 -2.46 -15.52 2.44
N GLY A 302 -2.50 -15.00 1.21
CA GLY A 302 -2.16 -15.78 0.02
C GLY A 302 -3.26 -16.74 -0.40
N GLU A 303 -4.50 -16.54 0.06
CA GLU A 303 -5.63 -17.38 -0.35
C GLU A 303 -5.88 -17.25 -1.84
N PHE A 304 -6.28 -18.35 -2.47
CA PHE A 304 -6.70 -18.36 -3.86
C PHE A 304 -7.97 -17.52 -4.02
N LEU A 305 -7.94 -16.53 -4.91
CA LEU A 305 -9.05 -15.63 -5.18
C LEU A 305 -9.44 -15.82 -6.65
N ASP A 306 -10.69 -16.20 -6.87
CA ASP A 306 -11.27 -16.42 -8.21
C ASP A 306 -12.55 -15.58 -8.34
N PRO A 307 -12.42 -14.24 -8.41
CA PRO A 307 -13.55 -13.35 -8.65
C PRO A 307 -14.05 -13.52 -10.09
N PRO A 308 -15.34 -13.23 -10.35
CA PRO A 308 -15.85 -13.20 -11.71
C PRO A 308 -15.11 -12.16 -12.56
N PRO A 309 -15.04 -12.34 -13.88
CA PRO A 309 -14.46 -11.35 -14.79
C PRO A 309 -15.20 -10.02 -14.63
N SER A 310 -14.54 -9.03 -14.02
CA SER A 310 -15.20 -7.75 -13.78
C SER A 310 -15.34 -6.95 -15.08
N VAL A 311 -16.38 -6.14 -15.22
CA VAL A 311 -16.40 -5.05 -16.22
C VAL A 311 -15.90 -3.80 -15.50
N ILE A 312 -14.72 -3.32 -15.86
CA ILE A 312 -14.10 -2.13 -15.27
C ILE A 312 -14.37 -0.93 -16.18
#